data_AF-A0A3D4NZE1-F1
#
_entry.id   AF-A0A3D4NZE1-F1
#
_cell.length_a   1.000
_cell.length_b   1.000
_cell.length_c   1.000
_cell.angle_alpha   90.00
_cell.angle_beta   90.00
_cell.angle_gamma   90.00
#
_symmetry.space_group_name_H-M   'P 1'
#
loop_
_entity.id
_entity.type
_entity.pdbx_description
1 polymer ?
#
loop_
_entity_poly.entity_id
_entity_poly.type
_entity_poly.pdbx_seq_one_letter_code
_entity_poly.pdbx_strand_id
1 'polypeptide(L)'
;SHPEWREKLRHNVARIKKGMRQLGFDVGDSPMPIVTWTLQSADEMKKVQKELLDRGIAVAYTKYVGAPSGGVLRASIFSAHTDAHIDRILEELKKLV
;
A
#
# COMPACT_ATOMS: atom_id res chain seq x y z
N SER A 1 -2.99 -27.63 -4.55
CA SER A 1 -3.70 -26.44 -4.03
C SER A 1 -3.04 -26.00 -2.74
N HIS A 2 -2.66 -24.72 -2.60
CA HIS A 2 -1.96 -24.18 -1.41
C HIS A 2 -2.90 -23.28 -0.57
N PRO A 3 -3.76 -23.85 0.31
CA PRO A 3 -4.66 -23.08 1.17
C PRO A 3 -3.93 -22.15 2.15
N GLU A 4 -2.75 -22.54 2.61
CA GLU A 4 -1.88 -21.78 3.52
C GLU A 4 -1.45 -20.43 2.93
N TRP A 5 -1.18 -20.37 1.62
CA TRP A 5 -0.83 -19.11 0.96
C TRP A 5 -2.01 -18.16 0.87
N ARG A 6 -3.24 -18.69 0.74
CA ARG A 6 -4.45 -17.86 0.76
C ARG A 6 -4.72 -17.29 2.15
N GLU A 7 -4.52 -18.08 3.20
CA GLU A 7 -4.62 -17.59 4.58
C GLU A 7 -3.57 -16.51 4.85
N LYS A 8 -2.31 -16.77 4.48
CA LYS A 8 -1.23 -15.78 4.67
C LYS A 8 -1.49 -14.50 3.89
N LEU A 9 -1.99 -14.61 2.66
CA LEU A 9 -2.39 -13.43 1.88
C LEU A 9 -3.51 -12.65 2.57
N ARG A 10 -4.57 -13.31 3.03
CA ARG A 10 -5.67 -12.66 3.76
C ARG A 10 -5.18 -11.95 5.02
N HIS A 11 -4.32 -12.59 5.80
CA HIS A 11 -3.66 -11.98 6.96
C HIS A 11 -2.88 -10.72 6.58
N ASN A 12 -2.02 -10.82 5.56
CA ASN A 12 -1.20 -9.70 5.11
C ASN A 12 -2.06 -8.52 4.62
N VAL A 13 -3.14 -8.80 3.88
CA VAL A 13 -4.09 -7.79 3.38
C VAL A 13 -4.83 -7.10 4.52
N ALA A 14 -5.34 -7.86 5.49
CA ALA A 14 -6.00 -7.29 6.66
C ALA A 14 -5.05 -6.41 7.48
N ARG A 15 -3.80 -6.85 7.67
CA ARG A 15 -2.78 -6.11 8.43
C ARG A 15 -2.45 -4.77 7.78
N ILE A 16 -2.10 -4.76 6.49
CA ILE A 16 -1.75 -3.50 5.81
C ILE A 16 -2.93 -2.54 5.77
N LYS A 17 -4.15 -3.04 5.50
CA LYS A 17 -5.35 -2.19 5.43
C LYS A 17 -5.68 -1.56 6.78
N LYS A 18 -5.57 -2.34 7.86
CA LYS A 18 -5.72 -1.82 9.23
C LYS A 18 -4.69 -0.72 9.51
N GLY A 19 -3.42 -0.95 9.19
CA GLY A 19 -2.35 0.04 9.40
C GLY A 19 -2.57 1.33 8.61
N MET A 20 -2.92 1.21 7.33
CA MET A 20 -3.21 2.36 6.47
C MET A 20 -4.39 3.19 7.00
N ARG A 21 -5.46 2.56 7.53
CA ARG A 21 -6.56 3.29 8.18
C ARG A 21 -6.13 4.00 9.46
N GLN A 22 -5.23 3.39 10.24
CA GLN A 22 -4.66 4.04 11.43
C GLN A 22 -3.79 5.25 11.08
N LEU A 23 -3.24 5.30 9.86
CA LEU A 23 -2.55 6.48 9.31
C LEU A 23 -3.51 7.52 8.72
N GLY A 24 -4.83 7.26 8.72
CA GLY A 24 -5.85 8.18 8.21
C GLY A 24 -6.20 8.01 6.73
N PHE A 25 -5.66 6.98 6.05
CA PHE A 25 -6.01 6.70 4.66
C PHE A 25 -7.31 5.90 4.54
N ASP A 26 -8.17 6.33 3.61
CA ASP A 26 -9.34 5.54 3.21
C ASP A 26 -8.92 4.41 2.27
N VAL A 27 -8.62 3.25 2.86
CA VAL A 27 -8.38 2.01 2.13
C VAL A 27 -9.55 1.06 2.37
N GLY A 28 -10.43 0.99 1.37
CA GLY A 28 -11.68 0.22 1.44
C GLY A 28 -11.51 -1.21 1.96
N ASP A 29 -12.57 -1.76 2.55
CA ASP A 29 -12.53 -3.01 3.35
C ASP A 29 -12.61 -4.32 2.56
N SER A 30 -12.42 -4.25 1.24
CA SER A 30 -12.45 -5.43 0.37
C SER A 30 -11.33 -6.42 0.71
N PRO A 31 -11.52 -7.74 0.54
CA PRO A 31 -10.44 -8.73 0.69
C PRO A 31 -9.41 -8.69 -0.46
N MET A 32 -9.55 -7.77 -1.43
CA MET A 32 -8.63 -7.68 -2.56
C MET A 32 -7.19 -7.38 -2.11
N PRO A 33 -6.18 -8.07 -2.69
CA PRO A 33 -4.77 -7.92 -2.32
C PRO A 33 -4.10 -6.70 -2.95
N ILE A 34 -4.85 -5.62 -3.04
CA ILE A 34 -4.41 -4.34 -3.59
C ILE A 34 -4.82 -3.27 -2.60
N VAL A 35 -3.88 -2.38 -2.29
CA VAL A 35 -4.09 -1.20 -1.46
C VAL A 35 -3.75 0.02 -2.29
N THR A 36 -4.67 0.97 -2.36
CA THR A 36 -4.50 2.23 -3.07
C THR A 36 -4.77 3.40 -2.14
N TRP A 37 -3.96 4.44 -2.21
CA TRP A 37 -4.16 5.67 -1.45
C TRP A 37 -3.72 6.88 -2.27
N THR A 38 -4.19 8.06 -1.88
CA THR A 38 -3.85 9.33 -2.52
C THR A 38 -3.27 10.30 -1.51
N LEU A 39 -2.39 11.17 -2.00
CA LEU A 39 -1.92 12.34 -1.27
C LEU A 39 -2.47 13.62 -1.92
N GLN A 40 -2.07 14.79 -1.43
CA GLN A 40 -2.67 16.07 -1.82
C GLN A 40 -2.41 16.41 -3.29
N SER A 41 -1.27 15.95 -3.84
CA SER A 41 -0.89 16.22 -5.22
C SER A 41 -0.17 15.06 -5.91
N ALA A 42 -0.16 15.10 -7.24
CA ALA A 42 0.62 14.16 -8.06
C ALA A 42 2.12 14.22 -7.77
N ASP A 43 2.66 15.42 -7.52
CA ASP A 43 4.09 15.60 -7.26
C ASP A 43 4.48 15.06 -5.88
N GLU A 44 3.62 15.24 -4.88
CA GLU A 44 3.79 14.61 -3.58
C GLU A 44 3.77 13.08 -3.68
N MET A 45 2.81 12.51 -4.43
CA MET A 45 2.76 11.07 -4.66
C MET A 45 4.03 10.54 -5.37
N LYS A 46 4.52 11.23 -6.40
CA LYS A 46 5.78 10.85 -7.08
C LYS A 46 6.99 10.97 -6.15
N LYS A 47 7.03 12.00 -5.29
CA LYS A 47 8.09 12.16 -4.29
C LYS A 47 8.07 11.02 -3.29
N VAL A 48 6.91 10.71 -2.70
CA VAL A 48 6.75 9.59 -1.76
C VAL A 48 7.08 8.24 -2.43
N GLN A 49 6.65 8.04 -3.69
CA GLN A 49 7.03 6.85 -4.46
C GLN A 49 8.56 6.70 -4.55
N LYS A 50 9.26 7.79 -4.91
CA LYS A 50 10.71 7.79 -5.03
C LYS A 50 11.38 7.53 -3.68
N GLU A 51 10.95 8.21 -2.62
CA GLU A 51 11.49 8.04 -1.27
C GLU A 51 11.31 6.61 -0.74
N LEU A 52 10.15 6.00 -0.97
CA LEU A 52 9.92 4.60 -0.61
C LEU A 52 10.83 3.67 -1.42
N LEU A 53 11.02 3.92 -2.71
CA LEU A 53 11.92 3.13 -3.56
C LEU A 53 13.37 3.25 -3.10
N ASP A 54 13.84 4.46 -2.78
CA ASP A 54 15.19 4.69 -2.24
C ASP A 54 15.40 3.98 -0.88
N ARG A 55 14.31 3.75 -0.13
CA ARG A 55 14.28 2.94 1.10
C ARG A 55 14.09 1.44 0.82
N GLY A 56 14.09 1.00 -0.43
CA GLY A 56 13.95 -0.40 -0.83
C GLY A 56 12.50 -0.92 -0.85
N ILE A 57 11.50 -0.04 -0.91
CA ILE A 57 10.07 -0.37 -0.92
C ILE A 57 9.45 0.09 -2.23
N ALA A 58 9.16 -0.85 -3.12
CA ALA A 58 8.57 -0.55 -4.41
C ALA A 58 7.04 -0.41 -4.34
N VAL A 59 6.53 0.76 -4.71
CA VAL A 59 5.10 1.02 -4.92
C VAL A 59 4.88 1.68 -6.28
N ALA A 60 3.70 1.53 -6.85
CA ALA A 60 3.36 2.10 -8.15
C ALA A 60 2.55 3.38 -7.99
N TYR A 61 3.04 4.49 -8.57
CA TYR A 61 2.18 5.62 -8.90
C TYR A 61 1.49 5.34 -10.24
N THR A 62 0.16 5.39 -10.28
CA THR A 62 -0.62 5.13 -11.50
C THR A 62 -1.71 6.17 -11.73
N LYS A 63 -2.01 6.40 -13.00
CA LYS A 63 -3.09 7.25 -13.47
C LYS A 63 -3.90 6.45 -14.49
N TYR A 64 -5.15 6.13 -14.15
CA TYR A 64 -6.06 5.38 -15.01
C TYR A 64 -7.44 6.02 -15.03
N VAL A 65 -8.27 5.64 -16.01
CA VAL A 65 -9.65 6.13 -16.14
C VAL A 65 -10.45 5.71 -14.91
N GLY A 66 -10.89 6.67 -14.09
CA GLY A 66 -11.58 6.44 -12.82
C GLY A 66 -10.72 6.63 -11.56
N ALA A 67 -9.42 6.88 -11.69
CA ALA A 67 -8.60 7.36 -10.57
C ALA A 67 -8.89 8.86 -10.29
N PRO A 68 -8.66 9.35 -9.05
CA PRO A 68 -8.67 10.79 -8.76
C PRO A 68 -7.76 11.57 -9.72
N SER A 69 -8.05 12.85 -9.95
CA SER A 69 -7.36 13.69 -10.95
C SER A 69 -5.83 13.69 -10.80
N GLY A 70 -5.36 13.58 -9.54
CA GLY A 70 -3.94 13.49 -9.17
C GLY A 70 -3.29 12.11 -9.32
N GLY A 71 -4.03 11.05 -9.65
CA GLY A 71 -3.53 9.66 -9.65
C GLY A 71 -3.65 8.97 -8.28
N VAL A 72 -3.08 7.77 -8.16
CA VAL A 72 -3.02 7.00 -6.90
C VAL A 72 -1.67 6.34 -6.71
N LEU A 73 -1.26 6.17 -5.46
CA LEU A 73 -0.25 5.20 -5.07
C LEU A 73 -0.90 3.83 -4.87
N ARG A 74 -0.24 2.77 -5.32
CA ARG A 74 -0.73 1.39 -5.29
C ARG A 74 0.34 0.44 -4.81
N ALA A 75 -0.02 -0.39 -3.84
CA ALA A 75 0.76 -1.54 -3.39
C ALA A 75 0.00 -2.85 -3.67
N SER A 76 0.72 -3.85 -4.20
CA SER A 76 0.21 -5.21 -4.39
C SER A 76 0.74 -6.10 -3.27
N ILE A 77 -0.16 -6.77 -2.56
CA ILE A 77 0.19 -7.58 -1.40
C ILE A 77 0.30 -9.04 -1.83
N PHE A 78 1.42 -9.65 -1.49
CA PHE A 78 1.69 -11.07 -1.73
C PHE A 78 1.69 -11.87 -0.42
N SER A 79 1.41 -13.18 -0.52
CA SER A 79 1.54 -14.13 0.58
C SER A 79 2.98 -14.26 1.10
N ALA A 80 3.97 -13.94 0.26
CA ALA A 80 5.39 -13.99 0.61
C ALA A 80 5.84 -12.84 1.53
N HIS A 81 5.04 -11.80 1.74
CA HIS A 81 5.39 -10.77 2.70
C HIS A 81 5.34 -11.31 4.14
N THR A 82 6.33 -10.94 4.92
CA THR A 82 6.33 -11.11 6.37
C THR A 82 5.60 -9.95 7.03
N ASP A 83 5.19 -10.13 8.28
CA ASP A 83 4.57 -9.06 9.07
C ASP A 83 5.53 -7.85 9.19
N ALA A 84 6.83 -8.11 9.33
CA ALA A 84 7.87 -7.07 9.34
C ALA A 84 7.96 -6.27 8.03
N HIS A 85 7.75 -6.90 6.86
CA HIS A 85 7.69 -6.15 5.59
C HIS A 85 6.49 -5.19 5.56
N ILE A 86 5.34 -5.63 6.08
CA ILE A 86 4.13 -4.82 6.15
C ILE A 86 4.29 -3.69 7.16
N ASP A 87 4.89 -3.96 8.32
CA ASP A 87 5.14 -2.95 9.35
C ASP A 87 6.13 -1.90 8.84
N ARG A 88 7.18 -2.33 8.14
CA ARG A 88 8.17 -1.42 7.55
C ARG A 88 7.54 -0.42 6.58
N ILE A 89 6.67 -0.85 5.66
CA ILE A 89 6.02 0.11 4.75
C ILE A 89 5.11 1.08 5.49
N LEU A 90 4.39 0.63 6.53
CA LEU A 90 3.53 1.50 7.34
C LEU A 90 4.35 2.54 8.11
N GLU A 91 5.47 2.13 8.72
CA GLU A 91 6.37 3.01 9.45
C GLU A 91 7.06 4.02 8.53
N GLU A 92 7.57 3.57 7.38
CA GLU A 92 8.22 4.46 6.42
C GLU A 92 7.21 5.43 5.78
N LEU A 93 6.00 4.96 5.47
CA LEU A 93 4.94 5.84 4.97
C LEU A 93 4.57 6.91 6.00
N LYS A 94 4.40 6.53 7.28
CA LYS A 94 4.11 7.47 8.38
C LYS A 94 5.15 8.60 8.52
N LYS A 95 6.40 8.36 8.14
CA LYS A 95 7.46 9.39 8.19
C LYS A 95 7.39 10.37 7.02
N LEU A 96 6.69 9.99 5.94
CA LEU A 96 6.64 10.71 4.68
C LEU A 96 5.35 11.51 4.47
N VAL A 97 4.33 11.27 5.31
CA VAL A 97 2.97 11.82 5.21
C VAL A 97 2.53 12.49 6.50
#